data_AF-A0A7X6V4Q0-F1
#
_entry.id   AF-A0A7X6V4Q0-F1
#
_cell.length_a   1.000
_cell.length_b   1.000
_cell.length_c   1.000
_cell.angle_alpha   90.00
_cell.angle_beta   90.00
_cell.angle_gamma   90.00
#
_symmetry.space_group_name_H-M   'P 1'
#
loop_
_entity.id
_entity.type
_entity.pdbx_description
1 polymer ?
#
loop_
_entity_poly.entity_id
_entity_poly.type
_entity_poly.pdbx_seq_one_letter_code
_entity_poly.pdbx_strand_id
1 'polypeptide(L)'
;VHHPIPLWSFFFGLILASPIYIIKEVESKKLIHLIPTIVGVAVGVLICLISPTETTDALWFIFLCGAIGICAMILPGMSGSFVLLLLGKYAYIIGAVSNLNIPVLLVFAAGAIIGIILFSNFLSWLLKKAYNGTLFFLSGLMIGSLVKVWPWKRVLESGVDRPVLPVDYSGDPQLLQAVIWFAVGVFLLFGIEYLAKRLKSARE
;
A
#
# COMPACT_ATOMS: atom_id res chain seq x y z
N VAL A 1 3.44 14.72 19.89
CA VAL A 1 4.81 14.47 19.38
C VAL A 1 4.68 13.72 18.06
N HIS A 2 4.97 14.36 16.94
CA HIS A 2 4.91 13.72 15.62
C HIS A 2 6.31 13.20 15.25
N HIS A 3 6.47 11.88 15.14
CA HIS A 3 7.72 11.24 14.68
C HIS A 3 7.51 10.58 13.31
N PRO A 4 7.36 11.38 12.23
CA PRO A 4 7.06 10.83 10.91
C PRO A 4 8.20 9.96 10.38
N ILE A 5 9.47 10.37 10.57
CA ILE A 5 10.63 9.64 10.02
C ILE A 5 10.74 8.22 10.61
N PRO A 6 10.81 8.01 11.94
CA PRO A 6 10.77 6.67 12.55
C PRO A 6 9.65 5.77 12.05
N LEU A 7 8.42 6.30 11.97
CA LEU A 7 7.24 5.55 11.56
C LEU A 7 7.34 5.11 10.09
N TRP A 8 7.71 6.03 9.19
CA TRP A 8 7.90 5.70 7.77
C TRP A 8 9.05 4.71 7.58
N SER A 9 10.16 4.84 8.32
CA SER A 9 11.27 3.89 8.27
C SER A 9 10.87 2.49 8.70
N PHE A 10 10.07 2.36 9.76
CA PHE A 10 9.52 1.09 10.21
C PHE A 10 8.66 0.42 9.12
N PHE A 11 7.69 1.15 8.55
CA PHE A 11 6.85 0.62 7.47
C PHE A 11 7.64 0.30 6.20
N PHE A 12 8.63 1.12 5.86
CA PHE A 12 9.52 0.86 4.72
C PHE A 12 10.26 -0.46 4.90
N GLY A 13 10.76 -0.76 6.11
CA GLY A 13 11.37 -2.05 6.43
C GLY A 13 10.43 -3.23 6.27
N LEU A 14 9.20 -3.12 6.79
CA LEU A 14 8.17 -4.16 6.66
C LEU A 14 7.80 -4.42 5.19
N ILE A 15 7.54 -3.36 4.42
CA ILE A 15 7.09 -3.47 3.04
C ILE A 15 8.22 -4.00 2.16
N LEU A 16 9.47 -3.59 2.40
CA LEU A 16 10.63 -4.06 1.64
C LEU A 16 10.92 -5.56 1.87
N ALA A 17 10.79 -6.04 3.10
CA ALA A 17 11.05 -7.44 3.44
C ALA A 17 9.96 -8.40 2.90
N SER A 18 8.73 -7.90 2.73
CA SER A 18 7.58 -8.70 2.30
C SER A 18 7.68 -9.35 0.91
N PRO A 19 8.01 -8.64 -0.19
CA PRO A 19 8.13 -9.25 -1.52
C PRO A 19 9.25 -10.29 -1.60
N ILE A 20 10.31 -10.14 -0.80
CA ILE A 20 11.39 -11.14 -0.70
C ILE A 20 10.80 -12.47 -0.25
N TYR A 21 9.91 -12.45 0.74
CA TYR A 21 9.28 -13.64 1.26
C TYR A 21 8.32 -14.28 0.26
N ILE A 22 7.43 -13.47 -0.32
CA ILE A 22 6.44 -13.93 -1.32
C ILE A 22 7.14 -14.61 -2.51
N ILE A 23 8.19 -13.99 -3.06
CA ILE A 23 8.94 -14.56 -4.20
C ILE A 23 9.69 -15.83 -3.79
N LYS A 24 10.09 -15.97 -2.51
CA LYS A 24 10.82 -17.14 -2.03
C LYS A 24 9.94 -18.40 -1.94
N GLU A 25 8.64 -18.23 -1.71
CA GLU A 25 7.66 -19.33 -1.68
C GLU A 25 7.26 -19.85 -3.07
N VAL A 26 7.58 -19.10 -4.14
CA VAL A 26 7.26 -19.52 -5.51
C VAL A 26 8.22 -20.61 -6.00
N GLU A 27 7.66 -21.78 -6.34
CA GLU A 27 8.41 -22.96 -6.78
C GLU A 27 9.21 -22.75 -8.08
N SER A 28 8.69 -21.97 -9.03
CA SER A 28 9.29 -21.77 -10.36
C SER A 28 9.64 -20.30 -10.61
N LYS A 29 10.92 -19.96 -10.49
CA LYS A 29 11.46 -18.59 -10.74
C LYS A 29 11.96 -18.44 -12.16
N LYS A 30 11.06 -18.62 -13.14
CA LYS A 30 11.37 -18.40 -14.56
C LYS A 30 11.51 -16.91 -14.87
N LEU A 31 12.41 -16.57 -15.79
CA LEU A 31 12.62 -15.21 -16.30
C LEU A 31 11.33 -14.54 -16.82
N ILE A 32 10.37 -15.34 -17.29
CA ILE A 32 9.05 -14.86 -17.73
C ILE A 32 8.28 -14.10 -16.64
N HIS A 33 8.56 -14.37 -15.35
CA HIS A 33 7.92 -13.69 -14.24
C HIS A 33 8.54 -12.32 -13.90
N LEU A 34 9.62 -11.93 -14.59
CA LEU A 34 10.16 -10.58 -14.48
C LEU A 34 9.19 -9.52 -15.06
N ILE A 35 8.48 -9.87 -16.13
CA ILE A 35 7.49 -8.99 -16.78
C ILE A 35 6.39 -8.56 -15.79
N PRO A 36 5.64 -9.48 -15.13
CA PRO A 36 4.62 -9.07 -14.17
C PRO A 36 5.20 -8.27 -13.00
N THR A 37 6.44 -8.56 -12.57
CA THR A 37 7.11 -7.76 -11.53
C THR A 37 7.32 -6.32 -11.96
N ILE A 38 7.89 -6.10 -13.15
CA ILE A 38 8.13 -4.75 -13.69
C ILE A 38 6.80 -4.01 -13.87
N VAL A 39 5.78 -4.67 -14.41
CA VAL A 39 4.44 -4.09 -14.56
C VAL A 39 3.86 -3.72 -13.20
N GLY A 40 4.01 -4.58 -12.19
CA GLY A 40 3.59 -4.30 -10.82
C GLY A 40 4.29 -3.07 -10.23
N VAL A 41 5.62 -2.97 -10.39
CA VAL A 41 6.40 -1.80 -9.95
C VAL A 41 5.88 -0.53 -10.64
N ALA A 42 5.73 -0.57 -11.96
CA ALA A 42 5.25 0.58 -12.73
C ALA A 42 3.87 1.02 -12.27
N VAL A 43 2.92 0.09 -12.08
CA VAL A 43 1.57 0.39 -11.58
C VAL A 43 1.63 0.98 -10.17
N GLY A 44 2.43 0.40 -9.27
CA GLY A 44 2.56 0.88 -7.90
C GLY A 44 3.12 2.30 -7.83
N VAL A 45 4.15 2.60 -8.64
CA VAL A 45 4.73 3.93 -8.76
C VAL A 45 3.71 4.90 -9.37
N LEU A 46 3.04 4.53 -10.46
CA LEU A 46 2.04 5.38 -11.11
C LEU A 46 0.92 5.78 -10.14
N ILE A 47 0.37 4.83 -9.38
CA ILE A 47 -0.66 5.12 -8.39
C ILE A 47 -0.14 6.14 -7.36
N CYS A 48 1.12 6.02 -6.92
CA CYS A 48 1.71 6.94 -5.96
C CYS A 48 1.97 8.35 -6.51
N LEU A 49 2.13 8.49 -7.83
CA LEU A 49 2.41 9.76 -8.51
C LEU A 49 1.14 10.50 -8.95
N ILE A 50 0.02 9.79 -9.14
CA ILE A 50 -1.26 10.37 -9.52
C ILE A 50 -1.89 11.01 -8.27
N SER A 51 -1.94 12.35 -8.23
CA SER A 51 -2.67 13.12 -7.21
C SER A 51 -3.65 14.07 -7.91
N PRO A 52 -4.93 13.71 -8.09
CA PRO A 52 -5.93 14.64 -8.57
C PRO A 52 -6.25 15.70 -7.51
N THR A 53 -6.10 16.96 -7.89
CA THR A 53 -6.22 18.11 -6.98
C THR A 53 -7.67 18.48 -6.69
N GLU A 54 -8.63 18.17 -7.59
CA GLU A 54 -10.07 18.30 -7.32
C GLU A 54 -10.88 17.22 -8.04
N THR A 55 -11.83 16.62 -7.33
CA THR A 55 -12.70 15.56 -7.85
C THR A 55 -14.17 15.86 -7.50
N THR A 56 -15.11 15.39 -8.31
CA THR A 56 -16.55 15.66 -8.11
C THR A 56 -17.09 15.03 -6.82
N ASP A 57 -18.01 15.72 -6.14
CA ASP A 57 -18.74 15.21 -4.96
C ASP A 57 -19.98 14.37 -5.35
N ALA A 58 -20.16 14.07 -6.63
CA ALA A 58 -21.29 13.28 -7.09
C ALA A 58 -21.31 11.88 -6.44
N LEU A 59 -22.51 11.40 -6.09
CA LEU A 59 -22.71 10.10 -5.41
C LEU A 59 -22.09 8.93 -6.18
N TRP A 60 -22.12 8.92 -7.51
CA TRP A 60 -21.48 7.89 -8.32
C TRP A 60 -19.95 7.84 -8.11
N PHE A 61 -19.32 9.00 -7.88
CA PHE A 61 -17.89 9.07 -7.64
C PHE A 61 -17.56 8.63 -6.21
N ILE A 62 -18.40 8.97 -5.23
CA ILE A 62 -18.30 8.48 -3.84
C ILE A 62 -18.42 6.95 -3.80
N PHE A 63 -19.33 6.37 -4.58
CA PHE A 63 -19.45 4.93 -4.75
C PHE A 63 -18.14 4.31 -5.25
N LEU A 64 -17.55 4.88 -6.31
CA LEU A 64 -16.27 4.43 -6.85
C LEU A 64 -15.13 4.59 -5.83
N CYS A 65 -15.13 5.67 -5.05
CA CYS A 65 -14.14 5.87 -3.98
C CYS A 65 -14.22 4.79 -2.91
N GLY A 66 -15.44 4.39 -2.51
CA GLY A 66 -15.65 3.25 -1.61
C GLY A 66 -15.14 1.94 -2.19
N ALA A 67 -15.47 1.67 -3.46
CA ALA A 67 -15.03 0.46 -4.16
C ALA A 67 -13.50 0.40 -4.31
N ILE A 68 -12.87 1.44 -4.82
CA ILE A 68 -11.41 1.47 -5.05
C ILE A 68 -10.67 1.51 -3.70
N GLY A 69 -11.18 2.27 -2.73
CA GLY A 69 -10.58 2.39 -1.40
C GLY A 69 -10.49 1.06 -0.67
N ILE A 70 -11.53 0.23 -0.69
CA ILE A 70 -11.49 -1.10 -0.06
C ILE A 70 -10.62 -2.09 -0.84
N CYS A 71 -10.61 -2.02 -2.18
CA CYS A 71 -9.72 -2.85 -3.00
C CYS A 71 -8.25 -2.56 -2.70
N ALA A 72 -7.92 -1.29 -2.47
CA ALA A 72 -6.58 -0.89 -2.07
C ALA A 72 -6.18 -1.43 -0.68
N MET A 73 -7.12 -1.70 0.22
CA MET A 73 -6.85 -2.35 1.51
C MET A 73 -6.54 -3.85 1.38
N ILE A 74 -6.97 -4.48 0.30
CA ILE A 74 -6.65 -5.89 0.00
C ILE A 74 -5.30 -6.02 -0.66
N LEU A 75 -4.94 -5.05 -1.51
CA LEU A 75 -3.65 -5.03 -2.20
C LEU A 75 -2.50 -4.82 -1.20
N PRO A 76 -1.43 -5.63 -1.25
CA PRO A 76 -0.33 -5.50 -0.31
C PRO A 76 0.44 -4.21 -0.54
N GLY A 77 0.80 -3.53 0.55
CA GLY A 77 1.60 -2.30 0.51
C GLY A 77 0.83 -1.04 0.09
N MET A 78 -0.51 -1.10 -0.01
CA MET A 78 -1.38 0.03 -0.32
C MET A 78 -2.38 0.28 0.82
N SER A 79 -2.67 1.56 1.12
CA SER A 79 -3.65 1.92 2.16
C SER A 79 -4.90 2.54 1.53
N GLY A 80 -6.09 2.08 1.92
CA GLY A 80 -7.35 2.63 1.44
C GLY A 80 -7.54 4.10 1.80
N SER A 81 -7.12 4.54 3.00
CA SER A 81 -7.17 5.96 3.39
C SER A 81 -6.27 6.83 2.55
N PHE A 82 -5.10 6.30 2.15
CA PHE A 82 -4.20 6.99 1.24
C PHE A 82 -4.79 7.10 -0.16
N VAL A 83 -5.40 6.03 -0.68
CA VAL A 83 -6.09 6.10 -1.97
C VAL A 83 -7.23 7.11 -1.94
N LEU A 84 -7.95 7.25 -0.82
CA LEU A 84 -8.95 8.33 -0.68
C LEU A 84 -8.34 9.73 -0.63
N LEU A 85 -7.13 9.88 -0.06
CA LEU A 85 -6.39 11.15 -0.11
C LEU A 85 -6.00 11.49 -1.54
N LEU A 86 -5.49 10.50 -2.29
CA LEU A 86 -5.18 10.68 -3.71
C LEU A 86 -6.43 11.05 -4.49
N LEU A 87 -7.56 10.40 -4.26
CA LEU A 87 -8.83 10.72 -4.91
C LEU A 87 -9.45 12.05 -4.44
N GLY A 88 -8.83 12.79 -3.51
CA GLY A 88 -9.35 14.05 -2.98
C GLY A 88 -10.59 13.89 -2.11
N LYS A 89 -10.93 12.67 -1.65
CA LYS A 89 -12.15 12.36 -0.90
C LYS A 89 -11.95 12.01 0.57
N TYR A 90 -10.71 11.90 1.04
CA TYR A 90 -10.46 11.60 2.45
C TYR A 90 -11.15 12.59 3.39
N ALA A 91 -10.90 13.90 3.22
CA ALA A 91 -11.51 14.93 4.06
C ALA A 91 -13.04 14.97 3.91
N TYR A 92 -13.55 14.80 2.70
CA TYR A 92 -14.98 14.74 2.42
C TYR A 92 -15.67 13.59 3.16
N ILE A 93 -15.12 12.38 3.09
CA ILE A 93 -15.67 11.19 3.76
C ILE A 93 -15.56 11.30 5.28
N ILE A 94 -14.43 11.80 5.81
CA ILE A 94 -14.30 12.06 7.25
C ILE A 94 -15.33 13.10 7.71
N GLY A 95 -15.52 14.18 6.95
CA GLY A 95 -16.57 15.16 7.23
C GLY A 95 -17.97 14.56 7.19
N ALA A 96 -18.25 13.65 6.24
CA ALA A 96 -19.51 12.92 6.18
C ALA A 96 -19.72 12.01 7.40
N VAL A 97 -18.67 11.36 7.91
CA VAL A 97 -18.73 10.57 9.14
C VAL A 97 -19.00 11.49 10.35
N SER A 98 -18.25 12.58 10.49
CA SER A 98 -18.41 13.53 11.61
C SER A 98 -19.79 14.16 11.67
N ASN A 99 -20.39 14.46 10.51
CA ASN A 99 -21.72 15.06 10.42
C ASN A 99 -22.85 14.03 10.27
N LEU A 100 -22.53 12.72 10.34
CA LEU A 100 -23.48 11.63 10.10
C LEU A 100 -24.31 11.82 8.81
N ASN A 101 -23.64 12.19 7.70
CA ASN A 101 -24.27 12.31 6.39
C ASN A 101 -24.61 10.91 5.83
N ILE A 102 -25.75 10.37 6.27
CA ILE A 102 -26.19 9.00 5.96
C ILE A 102 -26.25 8.71 4.45
N PRO A 103 -26.77 9.59 3.58
CA PRO A 103 -26.76 9.34 2.13
C PRO A 103 -25.36 9.06 1.56
N VAL A 104 -24.38 9.89 1.92
CA VAL A 104 -22.99 9.72 1.46
C VAL A 104 -22.39 8.43 2.00
N LEU A 105 -22.60 8.16 3.29
CA LEU A 105 -22.05 6.97 3.96
C LEU A 105 -22.63 5.67 3.39
N LEU A 106 -23.94 5.63 3.11
CA LEU A 106 -24.58 4.46 2.51
C LEU A 106 -24.05 4.19 1.10
N VAL A 107 -23.90 5.24 0.27
CA VAL A 107 -23.37 5.08 -1.08
C VAL A 107 -21.90 4.65 -1.05
N PHE A 108 -21.09 5.24 -0.17
CA PHE A 108 -19.70 4.83 0.03
C PHE A 108 -19.60 3.38 0.51
N ALA A 109 -20.41 2.98 1.49
CA ALA A 109 -20.44 1.62 2.02
C ALA A 109 -20.91 0.60 0.99
N ALA A 110 -21.94 0.92 0.19
CA ALA A 110 -22.38 0.09 -0.93
C ALA A 110 -21.26 -0.11 -1.96
N GLY A 111 -20.55 0.96 -2.29
CA GLY A 111 -19.35 0.91 -3.14
C GLY A 111 -18.29 -0.02 -2.58
N ALA A 112 -17.97 0.10 -1.29
CA ALA A 112 -17.02 -0.78 -0.62
C ALA A 112 -17.48 -2.25 -0.64
N ILE A 113 -18.74 -2.55 -0.30
CA ILE A 113 -19.25 -3.92 -0.29
C ILE A 113 -19.18 -4.56 -1.68
N ILE A 114 -19.62 -3.84 -2.72
CA ILE A 114 -19.56 -4.35 -4.09
C ILE A 114 -18.11 -4.47 -4.56
N GLY A 115 -17.27 -3.49 -4.25
CA GLY A 115 -15.85 -3.48 -4.59
C GLY A 115 -15.11 -4.68 -4.02
N ILE A 116 -15.28 -4.97 -2.72
CA ILE A 116 -14.60 -6.10 -2.07
C ILE A 116 -15.05 -7.44 -2.66
N ILE A 117 -16.34 -7.62 -2.95
CA ILE A 117 -16.86 -8.86 -3.53
C ILE A 117 -16.27 -9.08 -4.93
N LEU A 118 -16.34 -8.08 -5.80
CA LEU A 118 -15.84 -8.18 -7.17
C LEU A 118 -14.33 -8.38 -7.20
N PHE A 119 -13.59 -7.60 -6.41
CA PHE A 119 -12.14 -7.65 -6.42
C PHE A 119 -11.59 -8.91 -5.76
N SER A 120 -12.18 -9.38 -4.66
CA SER A 120 -11.75 -10.64 -4.02
C SER A 120 -11.96 -11.83 -4.94
N ASN A 121 -13.07 -11.86 -5.69
CA ASN A 121 -13.32 -12.88 -6.70
C ASN A 121 -12.34 -12.80 -7.87
N PHE A 122 -12.07 -11.60 -8.37
CA PHE A 122 -11.09 -11.37 -9.43
C PHE A 122 -9.67 -11.79 -9.03
N LEU A 123 -9.22 -11.37 -7.84
CA LEU A 123 -7.90 -11.74 -7.33
C LEU A 123 -7.81 -13.24 -7.06
N SER A 124 -8.86 -13.85 -6.52
CA SER A 124 -8.93 -15.30 -6.32
C SER A 124 -8.85 -16.06 -7.65
N TRP A 125 -9.52 -15.56 -8.69
CA TRP A 125 -9.44 -16.12 -10.05
C TRP A 125 -8.03 -16.01 -10.64
N LEU A 126 -7.39 -14.84 -10.48
CA LEU A 126 -6.00 -14.63 -10.91
C LEU A 126 -5.03 -15.59 -10.22
N LEU A 127 -5.13 -15.72 -8.90
CA LEU A 127 -4.28 -16.63 -8.12
C LEU A 127 -4.50 -18.10 -8.52
N LYS A 128 -5.72 -18.49 -8.92
CA LYS A 128 -5.99 -19.86 -9.42
C LYS A 128 -5.43 -20.10 -10.81
N LYS A 129 -5.50 -19.11 -11.72
CA LYS A 129 -5.11 -19.29 -13.12
C LYS A 129 -3.63 -19.02 -13.38
N ALA A 130 -3.05 -18.05 -12.68
CA ALA A 130 -1.72 -17.52 -12.93
C ALA A 130 -0.94 -17.28 -11.62
N TYR A 131 -1.03 -18.21 -10.66
CA TYR A 131 -0.46 -18.10 -9.29
C TYR A 131 0.90 -17.39 -9.23
N ASN A 132 1.92 -17.96 -9.89
CA ASN A 132 3.27 -17.38 -9.90
C ASN A 132 3.26 -15.95 -10.47
N GLY A 133 2.63 -15.74 -11.64
CA GLY A 133 2.57 -14.43 -12.28
C GLY A 133 1.91 -13.38 -11.39
N THR A 134 0.83 -13.74 -10.70
CA THR A 134 0.13 -12.86 -9.76
C THR A 134 1.00 -12.54 -8.55
N LEU A 135 1.68 -13.52 -7.95
CA LEU A 135 2.58 -13.27 -6.80
C LEU A 135 3.75 -12.35 -7.17
N PHE A 136 4.34 -12.54 -8.36
CA PHE A 136 5.39 -11.64 -8.86
C PHE A 136 4.85 -10.23 -9.16
N PHE A 137 3.64 -10.10 -9.70
CA PHE A 137 2.98 -8.81 -9.89
C PHE A 137 2.70 -8.10 -8.56
N LEU A 138 2.13 -8.80 -7.59
CA LEU A 138 1.88 -8.26 -6.24
C LEU A 138 3.18 -7.85 -5.56
N SER A 139 4.25 -8.65 -5.69
CA SER A 139 5.58 -8.29 -5.18
C SER A 139 6.12 -7.02 -5.85
N GLY A 140 5.93 -6.89 -7.15
CA GLY A 140 6.23 -5.65 -7.89
C GLY A 140 5.45 -4.45 -7.37
N LEU A 141 4.15 -4.59 -7.12
CA LEU A 141 3.32 -3.53 -6.54
C LEU A 141 3.86 -3.05 -5.18
N MET A 142 4.27 -3.97 -4.31
CA MET A 142 4.87 -3.64 -3.01
C MET A 142 6.17 -2.85 -3.17
N ILE A 143 7.02 -3.24 -4.11
CA ILE A 143 8.26 -2.52 -4.41
C ILE A 143 7.94 -1.12 -4.96
N GLY A 144 6.93 -1.01 -5.83
CA GLY A 144 6.50 0.28 -6.38
C GLY A 144 5.95 1.24 -5.32
N SER A 145 5.23 0.73 -4.32
CA SER A 145 4.69 1.57 -3.24
C SER A 145 5.74 2.07 -2.24
N LEU A 146 6.97 1.52 -2.26
CA LEU A 146 8.09 1.98 -1.44
C LEU A 146 8.40 3.47 -1.65
N VAL A 147 8.16 3.99 -2.86
CA VAL A 147 8.34 5.41 -3.20
C VAL A 147 7.52 6.30 -2.25
N LYS A 148 6.29 5.88 -1.93
CA LYS A 148 5.41 6.67 -1.06
C LYS A 148 5.72 6.51 0.42
N VAL A 149 6.24 5.37 0.86
CA VAL A 149 6.58 5.16 2.29
C VAL A 149 8.02 5.56 2.62
N TRP A 150 8.74 6.15 1.66
CA TRP A 150 10.09 6.66 1.85
C TRP A 150 10.17 7.67 3.01
N PRO A 151 11.11 7.56 3.98
CA PRO A 151 11.07 8.36 5.20
C PRO A 151 11.31 9.86 5.00
N TRP A 152 12.12 10.24 4.01
CA TRP A 152 12.52 11.63 3.78
C TRP A 152 11.81 12.21 2.56
N LYS A 153 10.81 13.06 2.81
CA LYS A 153 10.01 13.69 1.76
C LYS A 153 10.06 15.21 1.88
N ARG A 154 10.14 15.89 0.74
CA ARG A 154 9.95 17.34 0.65
C ARG A 154 8.52 17.62 0.20
N VAL A 155 7.76 18.36 1.01
CA VAL A 155 6.43 18.83 0.65
C VAL A 155 6.60 19.97 -0.34
N LEU A 156 6.13 19.79 -1.57
CA LEU A 156 6.07 20.88 -2.55
C LEU A 156 4.85 21.76 -2.29
N GLU A 157 4.89 23.01 -2.74
CA GLU A 157 3.76 23.94 -2.68
C GLU A 157 2.51 23.38 -3.38
N SER A 158 2.68 22.46 -4.33
CA SER A 158 1.60 21.72 -4.99
C SER A 158 0.93 20.63 -4.15
N GLY A 159 1.34 20.44 -2.89
CA GLY A 159 0.83 19.39 -2.00
C GLY A 159 1.34 17.97 -2.32
N VAL A 160 2.25 17.84 -3.29
CA VAL A 160 2.84 16.55 -3.69
C VAL A 160 4.17 16.34 -2.96
N ASP A 161 4.24 15.26 -2.19
CA ASP A 161 5.49 14.81 -1.56
C ASP A 161 6.48 14.29 -2.60
N ARG A 162 7.71 14.82 -2.65
CA ARG A 162 8.81 14.22 -3.41
C ARG A 162 9.80 13.51 -2.49
N PRO A 163 10.19 12.26 -2.79
CA PRO A 163 11.25 11.60 -2.04
C PRO A 163 12.58 12.34 -2.27
N VAL A 164 13.31 12.59 -1.19
CA VAL A 164 14.65 13.21 -1.22
C VAL A 164 15.64 12.32 -0.48
N LEU A 165 16.93 12.47 -0.77
CA LEU A 165 17.96 11.81 0.03
C LEU A 165 18.00 12.41 1.44
N PRO A 166 18.45 11.65 2.46
CA PRO A 166 18.58 12.17 3.82
C PRO A 166 19.47 13.42 3.91
N VAL A 167 20.45 13.54 3.02
CA VAL A 167 21.37 14.69 2.93
C VAL A 167 20.65 15.95 2.45
N ASP A 168 19.64 15.79 1.60
CA ASP A 168 18.86 16.89 1.02
C ASP A 168 17.57 17.19 1.82
N TYR A 169 17.41 16.54 2.97
CA TYR A 169 16.25 16.73 3.84
C TYR A 169 16.38 18.07 4.58
N SER A 170 15.32 18.88 4.52
CA SER A 170 15.34 20.25 5.06
C SER A 170 15.32 20.33 6.59
N GLY A 171 14.96 19.23 7.27
CA GLY A 171 14.94 19.13 8.74
C GLY A 171 16.04 18.22 9.28
N ASP A 172 15.96 17.88 10.57
CA ASP A 172 16.80 16.83 11.14
C ASP A 172 16.44 15.48 10.48
N PRO A 173 17.37 14.84 9.75
CA PRO A 173 17.09 13.58 9.06
C PRO A 173 16.92 12.40 10.02
N GLN A 174 17.27 12.53 11.31
CA GLN A 174 17.10 11.48 12.33
C GLN A 174 17.64 10.11 11.88
N LEU A 175 18.78 10.11 11.18
CA LEU A 175 19.34 8.93 10.50
C LEU A 175 19.46 7.70 11.41
N LEU A 176 19.96 7.89 12.63
CA LEU A 176 20.11 6.79 13.58
C LEU A 176 18.76 6.16 13.92
N GLN A 177 17.74 6.98 14.20
CA GLN A 177 16.39 6.48 14.51
C GLN A 177 15.77 5.81 13.29
N ALA A 178 15.94 6.40 12.10
CA ALA A 178 15.47 5.82 10.85
C ALA A 178 16.05 4.41 10.61
N VAL A 179 17.36 4.24 10.79
CA VAL A 179 18.03 2.95 10.63
C VAL A 179 17.55 1.93 11.67
N ILE A 180 17.43 2.34 12.94
CA ILE A 180 16.93 1.47 14.02
C ILE A 180 15.52 0.98 13.69
N TRP A 181 14.59 1.89 13.36
CA TRP A 181 13.20 1.52 13.10
C TRP A 181 13.03 0.73 11.81
N PHE A 182 13.81 1.04 10.76
CA PHE A 182 13.89 0.21 9.57
C PHE A 182 14.31 -1.23 9.90
N ALA A 183 15.40 -1.39 10.66
CA ALA A 183 15.88 -2.70 11.08
C ALA A 183 14.84 -3.44 11.92
N VAL A 184 14.20 -2.76 12.87
CA VAL A 184 13.09 -3.32 13.67
C VAL A 184 11.95 -3.80 12.77
N GLY A 185 11.55 -3.03 11.76
CA GLY A 185 10.53 -3.46 10.79
C GLY A 185 10.93 -4.72 10.04
N VAL A 186 12.13 -4.76 9.47
CA VAL A 186 12.66 -5.94 8.76
C VAL A 186 12.72 -7.17 9.66
N PHE A 187 13.30 -7.04 10.86
CA PHE A 187 13.44 -8.14 11.80
C PHE A 187 12.10 -8.62 12.37
N LEU A 188 11.14 -7.71 12.59
CA LEU A 188 9.81 -8.07 13.04
C LEU A 188 9.10 -8.95 12.01
N LEU A 189 9.16 -8.61 10.72
CA LEU A 189 8.58 -9.45 9.68
C LEU A 189 9.24 -10.82 9.64
N PHE A 190 10.57 -10.87 9.62
CA PHE A 190 11.29 -12.14 9.63
C PHE A 190 11.04 -12.96 10.90
N GLY A 191 10.89 -12.32 12.06
CA GLY A 191 10.59 -12.97 13.33
C GLY A 191 9.20 -13.60 13.34
N ILE A 192 8.18 -12.87 12.86
CA ILE A 192 6.82 -13.40 12.71
C ILE A 192 6.83 -14.62 11.79
N GLU A 193 7.53 -14.52 10.66
CA GLU A 193 7.58 -15.58 9.66
C GLU A 193 8.33 -16.82 10.18
N TYR A 194 9.44 -16.61 10.88
CA TYR A 194 10.17 -17.69 11.54
C TYR A 194 9.29 -18.42 12.58
N LEU A 195 8.54 -17.67 13.39
CA LEU A 195 7.61 -18.22 14.37
C LEU A 195 6.47 -18.99 13.70
N ALA A 196 5.90 -18.44 12.62
CA ALA A 196 4.84 -19.09 11.84
C ALA A 196 5.28 -20.46 11.31
N LYS A 197 6.50 -20.55 10.75
CA LYS A 197 7.08 -21.82 10.28
C LYS A 197 7.32 -22.82 11.41
N ARG A 198 7.84 -22.36 12.56
CA ARG A 198 8.04 -23.22 13.73
C ARG A 198 6.73 -23.80 14.26
N LEU A 199 5.68 -22.99 14.35
CA LEU A 199 4.36 -23.44 14.82
C LEU A 199 3.72 -24.44 13.87
N LYS A 200 3.91 -24.28 12.55
CA LYS A 200 3.43 -25.24 11.55
C LYS A 200 4.16 -26.58 11.67
N SER A 201 5.49 -26.55 11.75
CA SER A 201 6.31 -27.76 11.92
C SER A 201 6.09 -28.49 13.26
N ALA A 202 5.58 -27.83 14.29
CA ALA A 202 5.26 -28.46 15.57
C ALA A 202 3.87 -29.10 15.62
N ARG A 203 3.02 -28.83 14.62
CA ARG A 203 1.67 -29.40 14.48
C ARG A 203 1.60 -30.59 13.51
N GLU A 204 2.62 -30.73 12.66
CA GLU A 204 2.85 -31.88 11.77
C GLU A 204 3.65 -32.96 12.52
#